data_AF-A0A0E3QF20-F1
#
_entry.id   AF-A0A0E3QF20-F1
#
_cell.length_a   1.000
_cell.length_b   1.000
_cell.length_c   1.000
_cell.angle_alpha   90.00
_cell.angle_beta   90.00
_cell.angle_gamma   90.00
#
_symmetry.space_group_name_H-M   'P 1'
#
loop_
_entity.id
_entity.type
_entity.pdbx_description
1 polymer ?
#
loop_
_entity_poly.entity_id
_entity_poly.type
_entity_poly.pdbx_seq_one_letter_code
_entity_poly.pdbx_strand_id
1 'polypeptide(L)' 'MGFSLLDLDYLVLSHPKGFNVKLQSGEELWSGCSGVGLERWAAVFLAQKGLDPANWPEEFRKRVGEMPNGIRFL' A
#
# COMPACT_ATOMS: atom_id res chain seq x y z
N MET A 1 16.61 4.26 9.58
CA MET A 1 15.47 3.32 9.74
C MET A 1 14.47 3.63 8.64
N GLY A 2 14.52 2.88 7.54
CA GLY A 2 13.57 3.03 6.44
C GLY A 2 12.38 2.11 6.70
N PHE A 3 11.21 2.69 6.99
CA PHE A 3 9.97 1.93 6.98
C PHE A 3 9.58 1.76 5.51
N SER A 4 9.78 0.55 4.98
CA SER A 4 9.23 0.22 3.66
C SER A 4 7.71 0.34 3.73
N LEU A 5 7.14 1.26 2.95
CA LEU A 5 5.70 1.47 2.84
C LEU A 5 5.07 0.56 1.78
N LEU A 6 5.91 -0.02 0.92
CA LEU A 6 5.54 -0.90 -0.19
C LEU A 6 6.49 -2.09 -0.13
N ASP A 7 5.94 -3.26 0.21
CA ASP A 7 6.70 -4.50 0.14
C ASP A 7 6.44 -5.10 -1.26
N LEU A 8 7.44 -4.96 -2.13
CA LEU A 8 7.44 -5.51 -3.49
C LEU A 8 8.21 -6.82 -3.49
N ASP A 9 7.47 -7.92 -3.46
CA ASP A 9 8.06 -9.26 -3.48
C ASP A 9 7.94 -9.86 -4.88
N TYR A 10 9.09 -9.95 -5.56
CA TYR A 10 9.24 -10.73 -6.78
C TYR A 10 9.59 -12.18 -6.41
N LEU A 11 8.59 -13.05 -6.39
CA LEU A 11 8.73 -14.48 -6.15
C LEU A 11 8.88 -15.23 -7.46
N VAL A 12 10.12 -15.23 -7.91
CA VAL A 12 10.65 -15.85 -9.14
C VAL A 12 10.35 -17.35 -9.23
N LEU A 13 10.23 -18.07 -8.11
CA LEU A 13 10.17 -19.54 -8.12
C LEU A 13 9.24 -20.20 -7.10
N SER A 14 8.95 -19.55 -5.97
CA SER A 14 8.45 -20.29 -4.80
C SER A 14 6.95 -20.61 -4.85
N HIS A 15 6.11 -19.72 -5.39
CA HIS A 15 4.66 -19.96 -5.39
C HIS A 15 4.26 -20.98 -6.48
N PRO A 16 4.64 -20.84 -7.76
CA PRO A 16 4.16 -21.76 -8.80
C PRO A 16 4.63 -23.20 -8.62
N LYS A 17 5.89 -23.40 -8.17
CA LYS A 17 6.46 -24.74 -7.91
C LYS A 17 5.87 -25.40 -6.65
N GLY A 18 5.57 -24.62 -5.60
CA GLY A 18 4.92 -25.12 -4.38
C GLY A 18 3.43 -25.48 -4.56
N PHE A 19 2.75 -24.83 -5.50
CA PHE A 19 1.31 -25.05 -5.79
C PHE A 19 1.06 -25.83 -7.09
N ASN A 20 2.10 -26.39 -7.73
CA ASN A 20 2.02 -27.17 -8.98
C ASN A 20 1.32 -26.43 -10.14
N VAL A 21 1.47 -25.10 -10.19
CA VAL A 21 0.94 -24.26 -11.27
C VAL A 21 1.91 -24.31 -12.44
N LYS A 22 1.42 -24.73 -13.62
CA LYS A 22 2.24 -24.94 -14.83
C LYS A 22 1.79 -24.05 -15.97
N LEU A 23 2.74 -23.65 -16.81
CA LEU A 23 2.48 -22.98 -18.07
C LEU A 23 2.43 -24.01 -19.21
N GLN A 24 1.49 -23.87 -20.15
CA GLN A 24 1.33 -24.81 -21.27
C GLN A 24 2.57 -24.87 -22.19
N SER A 25 3.30 -23.76 -22.33
CA SER A 25 4.54 -23.69 -23.12
C SER A 25 5.71 -24.44 -22.48
N GLY A 26 5.60 -24.84 -21.20
CA GLY A 26 6.70 -25.46 -20.46
C GLY A 26 7.76 -24.49 -19.93
N GLU A 27 7.60 -23.18 -20.19
CA GLU A 27 8.50 -22.15 -19.67
C GLU A 27 8.29 -21.92 -18.15
N GLU A 28 9.27 -21.28 -17.52
CA GLU A 28 9.26 -20.98 -16.10
C GLU A 28 8.22 -19.90 -15.76
N LEU A 29 7.41 -20.15 -14.73
CA LEU A 29 6.34 -19.26 -14.29
C LEU A 29 6.79 -18.41 -13.10
N TRP A 30 6.51 -17.12 -13.18
CA TRP A 30 6.93 -16.10 -12.22
C TRP A 30 5.70 -15.49 -11.56
N SER A 31 5.79 -15.21 -10.26
CA SER A 31 4.73 -14.54 -9.52
C SER A 31 5.29 -13.35 -8.76
N GLY A 32 4.46 -12.33 -8.55
CA GLY A 32 4.79 -11.21 -7.69
C GLY A 32 3.56 -10.76 -6.93
N CYS A 33 3.78 -10.23 -5.72
CA CYS A 33 2.74 -9.55 -4.97
C CYS A 33 3.24 -8.17 -4.50
N SER A 34 2.29 -7.27 -4.28
CA SER A 34 2.56 -5.94 -3.72
C SER A 34 1.63 -5.73 -2.54
N GLY A 35 2.20 -5.57 -1.35
CA GLY A 35 1.48 -5.27 -0.12
C GLY A 35 1.48 -3.77 0.17
N VAL A 36 0.30 -3.17 0.32
CA VAL A 36 0.13 -1.77 0.74
C VAL A 36 -0.58 -1.73 2.08
N GLY A 37 0.17 -1.53 3.16
CA GLY A 37 -0.37 -1.40 4.51
C GLY A 37 -0.94 0.00 4.76
N LEU A 38 -2.27 0.14 4.73
CA LEU A 38 -2.94 1.44 4.83
C LEU A 38 -2.64 2.15 6.16
N GLU A 39 -2.54 1.41 7.26
CA GLU A 39 -2.23 1.95 8.58
C GLU A 39 -0.81 2.53 8.62
N ARG A 40 0.15 1.86 7.96
CA ARG A 40 1.53 2.35 7.86
C ARG A 40 1.61 3.60 6.99
N TRP A 41 0.86 3.62 5.88
CA TRP A 41 0.75 4.80 5.04
C TRP A 41 0.12 5.97 5.78
N ALA A 42 -0.99 5.75 6.50
CA ALA A 42 -1.62 6.77 7.32
C ALA A 42 -0.66 7.30 8.40
N ALA A 43 0.02 6.41 9.13
CA ALA A 43 0.98 6.81 10.16
C ALA A 43 2.11 7.68 9.58
N VAL A 44 2.74 7.26 8.48
CA VAL A 44 3.84 8.03 7.87
C VAL A 44 3.35 9.33 7.24
N PHE A 45 2.22 9.31 6.54
CA PHE A 45 1.66 10.49 5.90
C PHE A 45 1.30 11.56 6.93
N LEU A 46 0.56 11.18 7.98
CA LEU A 46 0.14 12.11 9.03
C LEU A 46 1.33 12.57 9.88
N ALA A 47 2.36 11.74 10.07
CA ALA A 47 3.59 12.15 10.74
C ALA A 47 4.37 13.23 9.95
N GLN A 48 4.36 13.15 8.62
CA GLN A 48 5.08 14.10 7.76
C GLN A 48 4.29 15.36 7.42
N LYS A 49 2.95 15.27 7.33
CA LYS A 49 2.09 16.35 6.83
C LYS A 49 1.16 16.94 7.90
N GLY A 50 1.10 16.33 9.08
CA GLY A 50 0.18 16.73 10.14
C GLY A 50 -1.27 16.38 9.85
N LEU A 51 -2.16 16.76 10.77
CA LEU A 51 -3.60 16.47 10.70
C LEU A 51 -4.42 17.59 10.03
N ASP A 52 -3.83 18.76 9.81
CA ASP A 52 -4.51 19.88 9.16
C ASP A 52 -4.54 19.67 7.64
N PRO A 53 -5.72 19.46 7.03
CA PRO A 53 -5.84 19.22 5.61
C PRO A 53 -5.30 20.35 4.74
N ALA A 54 -5.18 21.60 5.24
CA ALA A 54 -4.61 22.70 4.46
C ALA A 54 -3.14 22.47 4.08
N ASN A 55 -2.40 21.70 4.89
CA ASN A 55 -0.97 21.40 4.68
C ASN A 55 -0.74 20.19 3.76
N TRP A 56 -1.79 19.50 3.34
CA TRP A 56 -1.67 18.31 2.51
C TRP A 56 -1.45 18.66 1.04
N PRO A 57 -0.74 17.80 0.27
CA PRO A 57 -0.59 17.97 -1.17
C PRO A 57 -1.94 18.14 -1.87
N GLU A 58 -2.03 19.08 -2.82
CA GLU A 58 -3.28 19.41 -3.52
C GLU A 58 -3.96 18.18 -4.13
N GLU A 59 -3.19 17.31 -4.77
CA GLU A 59 -3.67 16.08 -5.38
C GLU A 59 -4.26 15.10 -4.34
N PHE A 60 -3.72 15.07 -3.12
CA PHE A 60 -4.28 14.27 -2.04
C PHE A 60 -5.60 14.87 -1.54
N ARG A 61 -5.65 16.20 -1.35
CA ARG A 61 -6.87 16.92 -0.92
C ARG A 61 -8.02 16.72 -1.90
N LYS A 62 -7.76 16.79 -3.21
CA LYS A 62 -8.77 16.53 -4.26
C LYS A 62 -9.37 15.13 -4.19
N ARG A 63 -8.57 14.12 -3.81
CA ARG A 63 -9.00 12.72 -3.72
C ARG A 63 -9.76 12.42 -2.43
N VAL A 64 -9.38 13.08 -1.33
CA VAL A 64 -10.07 12.94 -0.04
C VAL A 64 -11.42 13.66 -0.05
N GLY A 65 -11.52 14.83 -0.69
CA GLY A 65 -12.73 15.65 -0.66
C GLY A 65 -12.93 16.35 0.68
N GLU A 66 -14.19 16.51 1.10
CA GLU A 66 -14.53 17.14 2.39
C GLU A 66 -14.32 16.17 3.55
N MET A 67 -13.57 16.61 4.58
CA MET A 67 -13.32 15.80 5.76
C MET A 67 -14.59 15.67 6.62
N PRO A 68 -14.91 14.46 7.11
CA PRO A 68 -16.07 14.26 7.96
C PRO A 68 -15.88 14.91 9.34
N ASN A 69 -16.99 15.32 9.96
CA ASN A 69 -16.98 15.76 11.34
C ASN A 69 -16.74 14.57 12.28
N GLY A 70 -15.76 14.69 13.18
CA GLY A 70 -15.53 13.72 14.23
C GLY A 70 -16.67 13.69 15.26
N ILE A 71 -16.73 12.61 16.03
CA ILE A 71 -17.67 12.47 17.15
C ILE A 71 -17.23 13.44 18.25
N ARG A 72 -18.14 14.30 18.70
CA ARG A 72 -17.91 15.20 19.84
C ARG A 72 -18.51 14.59 21.10
N PHE A 73 -17.71 14.48 22.14
CA PHE A 73 -18.15 14.09 23.48
C PHE A 73 -18.58 15.33 24.27
N LEU A 74 -19.58 15.15 25.14
CA LEU A 74 -20.16 16.18 26.02
C LEU A 74 -19.30 16.44 27.26
#